data_AF-A0A6G0IL89-F1
#
_entry.id   AF-A0A6G0IL89-F1
#
_cell.length_a   1.000
_cell.length_b   1.000
_cell.length_c   1.000
_cell.angle_alpha   90.00
_cell.angle_beta   90.00
_cell.angle_gamma   90.00
#
_symmetry.space_group_name_H-M   'P 1'
#
loop_
_entity.id
_entity.type
_entity.pdbx_description
1 polymer ?
#
loop_
_entity_poly.entity_id
_entity_poly.type
_entity_poly.pdbx_seq_one_letter_code
_entity_poly.pdbx_strand_id
1 'polypeptide(L)'
;MERKQRRGILERLDAGEVVVGDGGYVMQLERRGYVKAGHWTPEAAVEHPEAVRQLHREFLRAGANVLQTFTFYCSEDKLEISGNVTNITGAQINEAACVLAREVANEGDALVTGCVSMTPCYADSHSETKVKAIFKKQMDDFLKKDIDFFIVEFVDHVEEAGWAVEVLKTSGKPVGATLCISPHGDMDGVPPGECAVRLVKAGADIVGINCHLDPLTGIRTVKLMKEGLQKAGLKAHLMIQPLGFHTPECNLGGYLSLPEFPFALETRAITRWDIHKYTREAYNAGIRYIGGCCGFEPYHIRAIAEELAAERGFLPPASEKHGLWGAALEMHTKPWVRARARREYWENLLPASGRPKCPSMATPADGYETAGI
;
A
#
# COMPACT_ATOMS: atom_id res chain seq x y z
N MET A 1 12.69 -2.35 -31.73
CA MET A 1 12.31 -3.42 -30.78
C MET A 1 10.81 -3.36 -30.62
N GLU A 2 10.08 -4.38 -31.06
CA GLU A 2 8.66 -4.52 -30.73
C GLU A 2 8.53 -4.50 -29.21
N ARG A 3 7.75 -3.56 -28.66
CA ARG A 3 7.37 -3.59 -27.25
C ARG A 3 6.60 -4.89 -27.05
N LYS A 4 7.20 -5.85 -26.35
CA LYS A 4 6.48 -7.04 -25.87
C LYS A 4 5.22 -6.52 -25.16
N GLN A 5 4.04 -6.86 -25.65
CA GLN A 5 2.78 -6.36 -25.11
C GLN A 5 2.72 -6.75 -23.63
N ARG A 6 2.73 -5.77 -22.73
CA ARG A 6 2.70 -6.02 -21.29
C ARG A 6 1.32 -6.57 -20.93
N ARG A 7 1.29 -7.64 -20.14
CA ARG A 7 0.05 -8.17 -19.58
C ARG A 7 -0.52 -7.17 -18.58
N GLY A 8 -1.80 -6.83 -18.73
CA GLY A 8 -2.53 -6.01 -17.78
C GLY A 8 -2.73 -6.73 -16.44
N ILE A 9 -3.36 -6.02 -15.50
CA ILE A 9 -3.43 -6.48 -14.11
C ILE A 9 -4.29 -7.75 -13.98
N LEU A 10 -5.44 -7.82 -14.67
CA LEU A 10 -6.31 -8.98 -14.60
C LEU A 10 -5.71 -10.16 -15.35
N GLU A 11 -5.06 -9.95 -16.50
CA GLU A 11 -4.41 -11.04 -17.23
C GLU A 11 -3.30 -11.71 -16.39
N ARG A 12 -2.57 -10.94 -15.57
CA ARG A 12 -1.59 -11.51 -14.64
C ARG A 12 -2.25 -12.34 -13.55
N LEU A 13 -3.24 -11.76 -12.88
CA LEU A 13 -3.91 -12.41 -11.74
C LEU A 13 -4.70 -13.64 -12.17
N ASP A 14 -5.38 -13.59 -13.31
CA ASP A 14 -6.13 -14.72 -13.89
C ASP A 14 -5.20 -15.85 -14.36
N ALA A 15 -3.98 -15.52 -14.79
CA ALA A 15 -2.94 -16.50 -15.09
C ALA A 15 -2.31 -17.14 -13.83
N GLY A 16 -2.74 -16.72 -12.63
CA GLY A 16 -2.24 -17.23 -11.36
C GLY A 16 -0.91 -16.62 -10.91
N GLU A 17 -0.46 -15.53 -11.54
CA GLU A 17 0.73 -14.81 -11.10
C GLU A 17 0.54 -14.17 -9.73
N VAL A 18 1.67 -13.92 -9.06
CA VAL A 18 1.71 -13.02 -7.92
C VAL A 18 2.22 -11.65 -8.37
N VAL A 19 1.36 -10.65 -8.21
CA VAL A 19 1.66 -9.25 -8.45
C VAL A 19 2.24 -8.67 -7.17
N VAL A 20 3.46 -8.14 -7.27
CA VAL A 20 4.11 -7.44 -6.16
C VAL A 20 3.78 -5.96 -6.25
N GLY A 21 3.09 -5.42 -5.25
CA GLY A 21 2.87 -3.98 -5.13
C GLY A 21 4.16 -3.24 -4.74
N ASP A 22 4.16 -1.92 -4.86
CA ASP A 22 5.22 -1.08 -4.31
C ASP A 22 4.99 -0.79 -2.81
N GLY A 23 5.67 0.24 -2.28
CA GLY A 23 5.72 0.57 -0.85
C GLY A 23 5.26 1.98 -0.52
N GLY A 24 5.61 2.47 0.67
CA GLY A 24 5.05 3.72 1.21
C GLY A 24 5.76 5.00 0.76
N TYR A 25 5.31 5.62 -0.34
CA TYR A 25 5.92 6.85 -0.87
C TYR A 25 5.96 8.00 0.12
N VAL A 26 4.82 8.34 0.73
CA VAL A 26 4.67 9.53 1.57
C VAL A 26 5.67 9.55 2.73
N MET A 27 5.80 8.45 3.48
CA MET A 27 6.75 8.36 4.59
C MET A 27 8.19 8.24 4.12
N GLN A 28 8.45 7.59 2.99
CA GLN A 28 9.81 7.51 2.44
C GLN A 28 10.31 8.86 1.96
N LEU A 29 9.46 9.65 1.31
CA LEU A 29 9.80 11.00 0.87
C LEU A 29 9.86 11.99 2.03
N GLU A 30 9.07 11.80 3.10
CA GLU A 30 9.18 12.60 4.32
C GLU A 30 10.55 12.40 4.98
N ARG A 31 10.96 11.15 5.19
CA ARG A 31 12.29 10.82 5.74
C ARG A 31 13.44 11.32 4.86
N ARG A 32 13.20 11.49 3.56
CA ARG A 32 14.17 12.03 2.59
C ARG A 32 14.13 13.56 2.49
N GLY A 33 13.19 14.23 3.17
CA GLY A 33 13.07 15.68 3.22
C GLY A 33 12.25 16.31 2.10
N TYR A 34 11.42 15.54 1.38
CA TYR A 34 10.62 16.01 0.25
C TYR A 34 9.12 16.08 0.52
N VAL A 35 8.64 15.47 1.60
CA VAL A 35 7.24 15.52 2.03
C VAL A 35 7.20 16.05 3.45
N LYS A 36 6.23 16.92 3.75
CA LYS A 36 6.04 17.45 5.09
C LYS A 36 5.00 16.64 5.85
N ALA A 37 5.42 16.03 6.97
CA ALA A 37 4.50 15.38 7.91
C ALA A 37 3.44 16.37 8.42
N GLY A 38 2.19 15.92 8.46
CA GLY A 38 1.02 16.74 8.77
C GLY A 38 0.13 16.87 7.53
N HIS A 39 0.64 17.50 6.47
CA HIS A 39 -0.11 17.67 5.22
C HIS A 39 -0.03 16.44 4.31
N TRP A 40 1.13 15.78 4.27
CA TRP A 40 1.36 14.58 3.44
C TRP A 40 1.05 14.76 1.94
N THR A 41 1.11 16.00 1.47
CA THR A 41 0.80 16.38 0.09
C THR A 41 1.92 15.99 -0.89
N PRO A 42 1.61 15.79 -2.19
CA PRO A 42 2.58 15.27 -3.16
C PRO A 42 3.22 16.31 -4.10
N GLU A 43 3.34 17.57 -3.68
CA GLU A 43 3.95 18.67 -4.45
C GLU A 43 5.38 18.36 -4.93
N ALA A 44 6.10 17.48 -4.22
CA ALA A 44 7.40 16.96 -4.64
C ALA A 44 7.41 16.31 -6.03
N ALA A 45 6.27 15.87 -6.57
CA ALA A 45 6.19 15.40 -7.95
C ALA A 45 6.55 16.51 -8.97
N VAL A 46 6.29 17.77 -8.61
CA VAL A 46 6.59 18.95 -9.44
C VAL A 46 7.87 19.64 -8.98
N GLU A 47 8.06 19.80 -7.68
CA GLU A 47 9.20 20.54 -7.12
C GLU A 47 10.51 19.73 -7.14
N HIS A 48 10.40 18.42 -6.93
CA HIS A 48 11.53 17.50 -6.78
C HIS A 48 11.32 16.19 -7.56
N PRO A 49 11.03 16.25 -8.87
CA PRO A 49 10.65 15.08 -9.68
C PRO A 49 11.72 13.99 -9.70
N GLU A 50 13.00 14.34 -9.54
CA GLU A 50 14.11 13.39 -9.42
C GLU A 50 14.01 12.51 -8.17
N ALA A 51 13.57 13.05 -7.03
CA ALA A 51 13.42 12.30 -5.79
C ALA A 51 12.28 11.27 -5.92
N VAL A 52 11.14 11.69 -6.47
CA VAL A 52 9.99 10.82 -6.72
C VAL A 52 10.33 9.74 -7.76
N ARG A 53 10.96 10.12 -8.87
CA ARG A 53 11.42 9.18 -9.91
C ARG A 53 12.40 8.15 -9.36
N GLN A 54 13.34 8.58 -8.53
CA GLN A 54 14.32 7.70 -7.93
C GLN A 54 13.65 6.68 -6.99
N LEU A 55 12.66 7.11 -6.20
CA LEU A 55 11.91 6.18 -5.35
C LEU A 55 11.09 5.16 -6.15
N HIS A 56 10.41 5.59 -7.23
CA HIS A 56 9.76 4.66 -8.16
C HIS A 56 10.76 3.62 -8.70
N ARG A 57 11.96 4.07 -9.11
CA ARG A 57 13.01 3.18 -9.65
C ARG A 57 13.52 2.20 -8.61
N GLU A 58 13.63 2.61 -7.36
CA GLU A 58 14.02 1.73 -6.26
C GLU A 58 12.98 0.63 -6.03
N PHE A 59 11.68 0.96 -6.05
CA PHE A 59 10.62 -0.05 -5.94
C PHE A 59 10.56 -0.97 -7.17
N LEU A 60 10.70 -0.43 -8.38
CA LEU A 60 10.80 -1.23 -9.59
C LEU A 60 11.98 -2.20 -9.51
N ARG A 61 13.17 -1.71 -9.14
CA ARG A 61 14.37 -2.53 -8.97
C ARG A 61 14.18 -3.59 -7.89
N ALA A 62 13.43 -3.28 -6.83
CA ALA A 62 13.08 -4.21 -5.77
C ALA A 62 12.12 -5.33 -6.22
N GLY A 63 11.47 -5.20 -7.38
CA GLY A 63 10.62 -6.23 -7.97
C GLY A 63 9.13 -5.92 -7.97
N ALA A 64 8.74 -4.67 -7.70
CA ALA A 64 7.36 -4.21 -7.84
C ALA A 64 6.89 -4.37 -9.30
N ASN A 65 5.69 -4.90 -9.47
CA ASN A 65 4.96 -5.00 -10.74
C ASN A 65 3.93 -3.88 -10.91
N VAL A 66 3.68 -3.10 -9.87
CA VAL A 66 2.78 -1.95 -9.90
C VAL A 66 3.49 -0.77 -9.27
N LEU A 67 3.42 0.37 -9.94
CA LEU A 67 3.84 1.67 -9.43
C LEU A 67 2.59 2.53 -9.24
N GLN A 68 2.23 2.80 -7.99
CA GLN A 68 1.12 3.69 -7.65
C GLN A 68 1.51 5.13 -7.98
N THR A 69 0.62 5.90 -8.60
CA THR A 69 0.88 7.33 -8.83
C THR A 69 0.98 8.06 -7.50
N PHE A 70 1.98 8.94 -7.36
CA PHE A 70 2.16 9.76 -6.15
C PHE A 70 1.11 10.89 -6.08
N THR A 71 -0.16 10.51 -5.90
CA THR A 71 -1.35 11.38 -6.04
C THR A 71 -2.34 11.24 -4.88
N PHE A 72 -1.98 10.48 -3.86
CA PHE A 72 -2.85 10.03 -2.76
C PHE A 72 -3.63 11.16 -2.04
N TYR A 73 -2.98 12.28 -1.73
CA TYR A 73 -3.58 13.41 -1.01
C TYR A 73 -3.59 14.67 -1.89
N CYS A 74 -4.13 14.55 -3.11
CA CYS A 74 -3.99 15.57 -4.17
C CYS A 74 -5.32 16.11 -4.74
N SER A 75 -6.47 15.74 -4.18
CA SER A 75 -7.73 16.40 -4.53
C SER A 75 -7.74 17.84 -3.99
N GLU A 76 -8.46 18.73 -4.66
CA GLU A 76 -8.43 20.18 -4.33
C GLU A 76 -8.87 20.45 -2.89
N ASP A 77 -9.89 19.74 -2.41
CA ASP A 77 -10.36 19.79 -1.03
C ASP A 77 -9.24 19.47 -0.02
N LYS A 78 -8.40 18.47 -0.31
CA LYS A 78 -7.26 18.08 0.53
C LYS A 78 -6.14 19.13 0.50
N LEU A 79 -5.84 19.67 -0.69
CA LEU A 79 -4.82 20.71 -0.85
C LEU A 79 -5.24 22.02 -0.15
N GLU A 80 -6.51 22.40 -0.24
CA GLU A 80 -7.06 23.58 0.45
C GLU A 80 -6.96 23.46 1.97
N ILE A 81 -7.37 22.32 2.55
CA ILE A 81 -7.29 22.05 4.00
C ILE A 81 -5.86 22.08 4.50
N SER A 82 -4.91 21.59 3.70
CA SER A 82 -3.49 21.58 4.08
C SER A 82 -2.87 22.97 4.17
N GLY A 83 -3.58 24.04 3.76
CA GLY A 83 -3.04 25.40 3.76
C GLY A 83 -1.88 25.56 2.77
N ASN A 84 -1.66 24.59 1.87
CA ASN A 84 -0.70 24.69 0.78
C ASN A 84 -1.27 25.65 -0.27
N VAL A 85 -1.05 26.94 -0.01
CA VAL A 85 -1.13 28.01 -1.00
C VAL A 85 0.15 27.96 -1.85
N THR A 86 0.40 26.84 -2.52
CA THR A 86 1.41 26.77 -3.56
C THR A 86 0.77 27.21 -4.88
N ASN A 87 1.55 27.81 -5.79
CA ASN A 87 1.08 28.10 -7.16
C ASN A 87 0.92 26.81 -8.01
N ILE A 88 0.82 25.64 -7.37
CA ILE A 88 0.76 24.33 -8.00
C ILE A 88 -0.61 23.72 -7.73
N THR A 89 -1.40 23.58 -8.78
CA THR A 89 -2.73 22.97 -8.71
C THR A 89 -2.65 21.46 -8.55
N GLY A 90 -3.69 20.84 -7.98
CA GLY A 90 -3.77 19.37 -7.88
C GLY A 90 -3.71 18.68 -9.24
N ALA A 91 -4.22 19.30 -10.31
CA ALA A 91 -4.08 18.80 -11.67
C ALA A 91 -2.61 18.73 -12.14
N GLN A 92 -1.80 19.75 -11.84
CA GLN A 92 -0.37 19.75 -12.19
C GLN A 92 0.40 18.69 -11.43
N ILE A 93 0.10 18.49 -10.14
CA ILE A 93 0.72 17.44 -9.33
C ILE A 93 0.32 16.06 -9.86
N ASN A 94 -0.97 15.82 -10.11
CA ASN A 94 -1.46 14.56 -10.68
C ASN A 94 -0.81 14.24 -12.02
N GLU A 95 -0.73 15.23 -12.91
CA GLU A 95 -0.08 15.10 -14.21
C GLU A 95 1.40 14.71 -14.06
N ALA A 96 2.16 15.44 -13.23
CA ALA A 96 3.57 15.17 -13.00
C ALA A 96 3.78 13.77 -12.40
N ALA A 97 3.02 13.41 -11.36
CA ALA A 97 3.11 12.11 -10.71
C ALA A 97 2.80 10.95 -11.68
N CYS A 98 1.79 11.09 -12.54
CA CYS A 98 1.47 10.09 -13.57
C CYS A 98 2.61 9.93 -14.59
N VAL A 99 3.20 11.03 -15.04
CA VAL A 99 4.33 11.03 -15.99
C VAL A 99 5.51 10.29 -15.38
N LEU A 100 5.89 10.62 -14.13
CA LEU A 100 7.01 9.98 -13.44
C LEU A 100 6.80 8.47 -13.24
N ALA A 101 5.61 8.07 -12.79
CA ALA A 101 5.29 6.64 -12.62
C ALA A 101 5.36 5.89 -13.96
N ARG A 102 4.83 6.48 -15.05
CA ARG A 102 4.87 5.86 -16.38
C ARG A 102 6.27 5.81 -16.98
N GLU A 103 7.08 6.86 -16.81
CA GLU A 103 8.50 6.86 -17.21
C GLU A 103 9.22 5.65 -16.62
N VAL A 104 9.11 5.47 -15.30
CA VAL A 104 9.79 4.39 -14.60
C VAL A 104 9.17 3.03 -14.92
N ALA A 105 7.84 2.90 -14.98
CA ALA A 105 7.20 1.65 -15.36
C ALA A 105 7.65 1.17 -16.76
N ASN A 106 8.01 2.08 -17.66
CA ASN A 106 8.55 1.74 -18.98
C ASN A 106 9.99 1.20 -18.96
N GLU A 107 10.71 1.34 -17.85
CA GLU A 107 12.06 0.81 -17.66
C GLU A 107 12.06 -0.68 -17.28
N GLY A 108 10.89 -1.25 -16.92
CA GLY A 108 10.78 -2.64 -16.48
C GLY A 108 9.41 -3.28 -16.72
N ASP A 109 9.15 -4.39 -16.02
CA ASP A 109 7.88 -5.13 -16.08
C ASP A 109 6.89 -4.64 -15.00
N ALA A 110 6.45 -3.38 -15.14
CA ALA A 110 5.49 -2.77 -14.23
C ALA A 110 4.33 -2.07 -14.94
N LEU A 111 3.21 -2.05 -14.23
CA LEU A 111 1.99 -1.32 -14.53
C LEU A 111 1.94 -0.03 -13.69
N VAL A 112 1.19 0.96 -14.16
CA VAL A 112 0.89 2.20 -13.44
C VAL A 112 -0.57 2.18 -13.01
N THR A 113 -0.84 2.54 -11.77
CA THR A 113 -2.22 2.68 -11.28
C THR A 113 -2.51 4.08 -10.80
N GLY A 114 -3.66 4.61 -11.20
CA GLY A 114 -4.22 5.83 -10.60
C GLY A 114 -4.85 5.50 -9.26
N CYS A 115 -4.46 6.24 -8.22
CA CYS A 115 -4.98 6.02 -6.86
C CYS A 115 -5.89 7.16 -6.42
N VAL A 116 -7.04 6.79 -5.84
CA VAL A 116 -7.94 7.71 -5.12
C VAL A 116 -8.14 7.23 -3.69
N SER A 117 -8.48 8.14 -2.79
CA SER A 117 -8.65 7.87 -1.36
C SER A 117 -9.81 8.67 -0.75
N MET A 118 -10.16 8.36 0.49
CA MET A 118 -11.29 8.99 1.21
C MET A 118 -11.27 10.51 1.11
N THR A 119 -12.43 11.13 1.00
CA THR A 119 -12.60 12.56 0.80
C THR A 119 -13.09 13.24 2.07
N PRO A 120 -12.53 14.40 2.46
CA PRO A 120 -13.14 15.25 3.48
C PRO A 120 -14.64 15.51 3.26
N CYS A 121 -15.06 15.60 1.99
CA CYS A 121 -16.46 15.80 1.61
C CYS A 121 -17.42 14.71 2.11
N TYR A 122 -16.96 13.46 2.22
CA TYR A 122 -17.73 12.37 2.79
C TYR A 122 -18.07 12.67 4.25
N ALA A 123 -17.06 12.95 5.07
CA ALA A 123 -17.26 13.25 6.48
C ALA A 123 -18.11 14.53 6.70
N ASP A 124 -17.85 15.58 5.93
CA ASP A 124 -18.51 16.88 6.12
C ASP A 124 -20.00 16.88 5.72
N SER A 125 -20.34 16.20 4.62
CA SER A 125 -21.67 16.36 3.99
C SER A 125 -22.41 15.07 3.71
N HIS A 126 -21.71 13.92 3.72
CA HIS A 126 -22.22 12.61 3.32
C HIS A 126 -22.99 12.64 2.00
N SER A 127 -22.68 13.58 1.10
CA SER A 127 -23.40 13.79 -0.14
C SER A 127 -22.80 12.93 -1.24
N GLU A 128 -23.45 11.80 -1.55
CA GLU A 128 -23.06 10.88 -2.62
C GLU A 128 -22.73 11.62 -3.93
N THR A 129 -23.61 12.54 -4.37
CA THR A 129 -23.40 13.31 -5.60
C THR A 129 -22.11 14.13 -5.58
N LYS A 130 -21.78 14.79 -4.46
CA LYS A 130 -20.57 15.62 -4.35
C LYS A 130 -19.32 14.75 -4.29
N VAL A 131 -19.35 13.69 -3.48
CA VAL A 131 -18.23 12.74 -3.35
C VAL A 131 -17.94 12.06 -4.69
N LYS A 132 -18.97 11.57 -5.38
CA LYS A 132 -18.81 10.99 -6.73
C LYS A 132 -18.27 11.99 -7.75
N ALA A 133 -18.62 13.27 -7.65
CA ALA A 133 -18.07 14.31 -8.51
C ALA A 133 -16.56 14.50 -8.30
N ILE A 134 -16.06 14.40 -7.07
CA ILE A 134 -14.62 14.46 -6.76
C ILE A 134 -13.89 13.27 -7.41
N PHE A 135 -14.38 12.05 -7.19
CA PHE A 135 -13.78 10.86 -7.82
C PHE A 135 -13.84 10.91 -9.35
N LYS A 136 -14.94 11.44 -9.91
CA LYS A 136 -15.09 11.61 -11.36
C LYS A 136 -14.05 12.56 -11.93
N LYS A 137 -13.81 13.69 -11.26
CA LYS A 137 -12.77 14.65 -11.65
C LYS A 137 -11.38 14.02 -11.65
N GLN A 138 -11.02 13.31 -10.57
CA GLN A 138 -9.72 12.61 -10.49
C GLN A 138 -9.60 11.54 -11.59
N MET A 139 -10.65 10.75 -11.80
CA MET A 139 -10.68 9.76 -12.88
C MET A 139 -10.42 10.38 -14.24
N ASP A 140 -11.10 11.49 -14.56
CA ASP A 140 -10.93 12.19 -15.84
C ASP A 140 -9.51 12.75 -16.01
N ASP A 141 -8.86 13.19 -14.92
CA ASP A 141 -7.45 13.61 -14.95
C ASP A 141 -6.51 12.42 -15.18
N PHE A 142 -6.74 11.29 -14.52
CA PHE A 142 -5.97 10.07 -14.74
C PHE A 142 -6.14 9.52 -16.16
N LEU A 143 -7.33 9.58 -16.75
CA LEU A 143 -7.60 9.08 -18.10
C LEU A 143 -6.96 9.91 -19.21
N LYS A 144 -6.58 11.17 -18.94
CA LYS A 144 -5.71 11.96 -19.84
C LYS A 144 -4.28 11.40 -19.87
N LYS A 145 -3.93 10.50 -18.95
CA LYS A 145 -2.63 9.86 -18.82
C LYS A 145 -2.75 8.37 -19.09
N ASP A 146 -1.63 7.77 -19.49
CA ASP A 146 -1.57 6.34 -19.78
C ASP A 146 -1.41 5.55 -18.47
N ILE A 147 -2.49 5.35 -17.72
CA ILE A 147 -2.53 4.43 -16.57
C ILE A 147 -3.14 3.08 -16.98
N ASP A 148 -2.76 2.01 -16.31
CA ASP A 148 -3.18 0.64 -16.64
C ASP A 148 -4.48 0.24 -15.91
N PHE A 149 -4.67 0.67 -14.67
CA PHE A 149 -5.85 0.39 -13.85
C PHE A 149 -6.02 1.42 -12.71
N PHE A 150 -7.04 1.27 -11.88
CA PHE A 150 -7.29 2.12 -10.72
C PHE A 150 -7.24 1.36 -9.40
N ILE A 151 -6.89 2.07 -8.33
CA ILE A 151 -7.03 1.61 -6.95
C ILE A 151 -7.77 2.67 -6.13
N VAL A 152 -8.82 2.23 -5.42
CA VAL A 152 -9.41 2.95 -4.28
C VAL A 152 -8.68 2.47 -3.03
N GLU A 153 -8.00 3.36 -2.31
CA GLU A 153 -7.23 3.00 -1.12
C GLU A 153 -7.43 3.98 0.03
N PHE A 154 -7.16 3.53 1.26
CA PHE A 154 -7.29 4.36 2.47
C PHE A 154 -8.69 4.99 2.59
N VAL A 155 -9.68 4.10 2.63
CA VAL A 155 -11.06 4.43 2.92
C VAL A 155 -11.51 3.55 4.08
N ASP A 156 -12.11 4.16 5.09
CA ASP A 156 -12.52 3.54 6.34
C ASP A 156 -14.04 3.34 6.45
N HIS A 157 -14.80 3.74 5.43
CA HIS A 157 -16.21 3.48 5.24
C HIS A 157 -16.44 2.78 3.90
N VAL A 158 -17.05 1.59 3.90
CA VAL A 158 -17.25 0.86 2.63
C VAL A 158 -18.26 1.54 1.71
N GLU A 159 -19.14 2.37 2.26
CA GLU A 159 -20.09 3.18 1.48
C GLU A 159 -19.34 4.12 0.52
N GLU A 160 -18.42 4.94 1.03
CA GLU A 160 -17.61 5.85 0.21
C GLU A 160 -16.78 5.08 -0.82
N ALA A 161 -16.15 3.98 -0.39
CA ALA A 161 -15.35 3.15 -1.28
C ALA A 161 -16.21 2.55 -2.42
N GLY A 162 -17.45 2.16 -2.13
CA GLY A 162 -18.42 1.71 -3.13
C GLY A 162 -18.71 2.78 -4.17
N TRP A 163 -18.95 4.02 -3.74
CA TRP A 163 -19.16 5.15 -4.66
C TRP A 163 -17.94 5.42 -5.54
N ALA A 164 -16.72 5.34 -4.98
CA ALA A 164 -15.49 5.46 -5.74
C ALA A 164 -15.38 4.36 -6.81
N VAL A 165 -15.61 3.10 -6.43
CA VAL A 165 -15.58 1.95 -7.35
C VAL A 165 -16.57 2.13 -8.49
N GLU A 166 -17.82 2.50 -8.20
CA GLU A 166 -18.86 2.71 -9.21
C GLU A 166 -18.44 3.78 -10.24
N VAL A 167 -17.89 4.90 -9.78
CA VAL A 167 -17.39 5.96 -10.66
C VAL A 167 -16.22 5.46 -11.50
N LEU A 168 -15.20 4.86 -10.88
CA LEU A 168 -13.99 4.43 -11.57
C LEU A 168 -14.26 3.32 -12.59
N LYS A 169 -15.23 2.45 -12.33
CA LYS A 169 -15.60 1.37 -13.25
C LYS A 169 -16.18 1.89 -14.57
N THR A 170 -16.75 3.10 -14.59
CA THR A 170 -17.22 3.75 -15.84
C THR A 170 -16.11 4.05 -16.84
N SER A 171 -14.85 4.05 -16.40
CA SER A 171 -13.68 4.19 -17.29
C SER A 171 -13.44 2.99 -18.22
N GLY A 172 -14.02 1.83 -17.89
CA GLY A 172 -13.73 0.56 -18.57
C GLY A 172 -12.39 -0.09 -18.17
N LYS A 173 -11.61 0.52 -17.27
CA LYS A 173 -10.37 -0.07 -16.72
C LYS A 173 -10.67 -0.97 -15.51
N PRO A 174 -9.78 -1.94 -15.17
CA PRO A 174 -9.89 -2.68 -13.92
C PRO A 174 -9.83 -1.76 -12.70
N VAL A 175 -10.53 -2.14 -11.63
CA VAL A 175 -10.58 -1.38 -10.38
C VAL A 175 -10.25 -2.31 -9.21
N GLY A 176 -9.20 -1.98 -8.46
CA GLY A 176 -8.94 -2.52 -7.14
C GLY A 176 -9.52 -1.63 -6.04
N ALA A 177 -9.95 -2.22 -4.94
CA ALA A 177 -10.45 -1.49 -3.78
C ALA A 177 -9.90 -2.09 -2.47
N THR A 178 -9.17 -1.29 -1.71
CA THR A 178 -8.65 -1.66 -0.40
C THR A 178 -9.13 -0.69 0.68
N LEU A 179 -9.54 -1.24 1.81
CA LEU A 179 -10.00 -0.48 2.97
C LEU A 179 -8.93 -0.44 4.06
N CYS A 180 -8.89 0.63 4.86
CA CYS A 180 -8.00 0.75 6.01
C CYS A 180 -8.67 0.33 7.33
N ILE A 181 -9.30 -0.85 7.32
CA ILE A 181 -10.17 -1.34 8.39
C ILE A 181 -9.58 -2.55 9.15
N SER A 182 -10.08 -2.79 10.36
CA SER A 182 -9.66 -3.90 11.22
C SER A 182 -10.54 -5.15 11.07
N PRO A 183 -10.19 -6.27 11.72
CA PRO A 183 -11.08 -7.43 11.77
C PRO A 183 -12.47 -7.14 12.37
N HIS A 184 -12.64 -6.02 13.07
CA HIS A 184 -13.93 -5.58 13.61
C HIS A 184 -14.88 -5.02 12.54
N GLY A 185 -14.37 -4.64 11.37
CA GLY A 185 -15.16 -3.98 10.33
C GLY A 185 -14.71 -2.54 10.09
N ASP A 186 -15.49 -1.87 9.25
CA ASP A 186 -15.35 -0.45 8.94
C ASP A 186 -15.87 0.44 10.08
N MET A 187 -15.81 1.76 9.92
CA MET A 187 -16.19 2.71 10.97
C MET A 187 -17.70 2.71 11.31
N ASP A 188 -18.55 2.20 10.42
CA ASP A 188 -19.98 1.98 10.66
C ASP A 188 -20.28 0.60 11.26
N GLY A 189 -19.24 -0.20 11.53
CA GLY A 189 -19.37 -1.56 12.05
C GLY A 189 -19.76 -2.59 11.00
N VAL A 190 -19.63 -2.28 9.71
CA VAL A 190 -19.85 -3.26 8.63
C VAL A 190 -18.72 -4.28 8.65
N PRO A 191 -19.00 -5.59 8.82
CA PRO A 191 -17.95 -6.60 8.94
C PRO A 191 -17.13 -6.73 7.64
N PRO A 192 -15.84 -7.10 7.70
CA PRO A 192 -14.98 -7.13 6.51
C PRO A 192 -15.52 -8.01 5.37
N GLY A 193 -16.15 -9.14 5.73
CA GLY A 193 -16.81 -10.02 4.76
C GLY A 193 -17.91 -9.34 3.95
N GLU A 194 -18.73 -8.51 4.62
CA GLU A 194 -19.77 -7.74 3.95
C GLU A 194 -19.18 -6.58 3.15
N CYS A 195 -18.15 -5.91 3.67
CA CYS A 195 -17.46 -4.87 2.93
C CYS A 195 -16.96 -5.38 1.57
N ALA A 196 -16.28 -6.54 1.55
CA ALA A 196 -15.78 -7.14 0.32
C ALA A 196 -16.92 -7.46 -0.67
N VAL A 197 -18.05 -7.99 -0.18
CA VAL A 197 -19.24 -8.27 -1.01
C VAL A 197 -19.78 -6.99 -1.64
N ARG A 198 -19.89 -5.90 -0.87
CA ARG A 198 -20.37 -4.60 -1.37
C ARG A 198 -19.43 -4.05 -2.44
N LEU A 199 -18.12 -4.09 -2.23
CA LEU A 199 -17.12 -3.62 -3.20
C LEU A 199 -17.15 -4.41 -4.51
N VAL A 200 -17.25 -5.74 -4.45
CA VAL A 200 -17.36 -6.57 -5.66
C VAL A 200 -18.66 -6.28 -6.41
N LYS A 201 -19.79 -6.10 -5.69
CA LYS A 201 -21.08 -5.73 -6.31
C LYS A 201 -21.03 -4.33 -6.95
N ALA A 202 -20.28 -3.40 -6.38
CA ALA A 202 -20.01 -2.09 -6.97
C ALA A 202 -19.15 -2.15 -8.24
N GLY A 203 -18.43 -3.27 -8.46
CA GLY A 203 -17.67 -3.54 -9.68
C GLY A 203 -16.15 -3.69 -9.50
N ALA A 204 -15.66 -3.79 -8.25
CA ALA A 204 -14.25 -4.01 -7.98
C ALA A 204 -13.81 -5.41 -8.45
N ASP A 205 -12.72 -5.48 -9.20
CA ASP A 205 -12.13 -6.73 -9.70
C ASP A 205 -11.13 -7.33 -8.68
N ILE A 206 -10.57 -6.47 -7.83
CA ILE A 206 -9.59 -6.81 -6.79
C ILE A 206 -10.06 -6.15 -5.48
N VAL A 207 -10.10 -6.90 -4.37
CA VAL A 207 -10.50 -6.36 -3.06
C VAL A 207 -9.50 -6.73 -1.96
N GLY A 208 -9.39 -5.88 -0.94
CA GLY A 208 -8.42 -6.12 0.12
C GLY A 208 -8.37 -5.07 1.20
N ILE A 209 -7.22 -4.99 1.87
CA ILE A 209 -6.92 -3.96 2.87
C ILE A 209 -5.58 -3.28 2.58
N ASN A 210 -5.46 -2.04 3.02
CA ASN A 210 -4.20 -1.31 3.02
C ASN A 210 -4.05 -0.42 4.27
N CYS A 211 -2.81 -0.09 4.63
CA CYS A 211 -2.47 0.82 5.73
C CYS A 211 -3.03 0.37 7.10
N HIS A 212 -3.04 1.28 8.09
CA HIS A 212 -3.55 1.24 9.47
C HIS A 212 -3.07 0.12 10.39
N LEU A 213 -2.80 -1.08 9.88
CA LEU A 213 -2.56 -2.28 10.65
C LEU A 213 -1.32 -3.02 10.14
N ASP A 214 -0.69 -3.72 11.07
CA ASP A 214 0.45 -4.59 10.79
C ASP A 214 0.09 -5.74 9.82
N PRO A 215 1.12 -6.42 9.26
CA PRO A 215 0.90 -7.44 8.24
C PRO A 215 0.02 -8.62 8.67
N LEU A 216 0.20 -9.12 9.89
CA LEU A 216 -0.54 -10.31 10.34
C LEU A 216 -2.01 -9.98 10.63
N THR A 217 -2.27 -8.80 11.18
CA THR A 217 -3.63 -8.30 11.39
C THR A 217 -4.33 -8.05 10.06
N GLY A 218 -3.62 -7.45 9.09
CA GLY A 218 -4.12 -7.28 7.73
C GLY A 218 -4.52 -8.61 7.07
N ILE A 219 -3.69 -9.65 7.18
CA ILE A 219 -4.01 -10.99 6.63
C ILE A 219 -5.28 -11.56 7.26
N ARG A 220 -5.47 -11.38 8.59
CA ARG A 220 -6.71 -11.83 9.26
C ARG A 220 -7.93 -11.13 8.68
N THR A 221 -7.87 -9.81 8.46
CA THR A 221 -8.97 -9.05 7.84
C THR A 221 -9.27 -9.53 6.43
N VAL A 222 -8.25 -9.76 5.59
CA VAL A 222 -8.44 -10.26 4.21
C VAL A 222 -9.02 -11.68 4.19
N LYS A 223 -8.69 -12.53 5.18
CA LYS A 223 -9.34 -13.85 5.33
C LYS A 223 -10.84 -13.71 5.61
N LEU A 224 -11.25 -12.78 6.48
CA LEU A 224 -12.67 -12.49 6.73
C LEU A 224 -13.37 -11.95 5.47
N MET A 225 -12.71 -11.07 4.70
CA MET A 225 -13.19 -10.61 3.39
C MET A 225 -13.43 -11.79 2.43
N LYS A 226 -12.45 -12.69 2.32
CA LYS A 226 -12.52 -13.90 1.49
C LYS A 226 -13.68 -14.81 1.91
N GLU A 227 -13.88 -15.03 3.20
CA GLU A 227 -15.01 -15.82 3.71
C GLU A 227 -16.36 -15.22 3.35
N GLY A 228 -16.49 -13.89 3.42
CA GLY A 228 -17.69 -13.17 3.00
C GLY A 228 -18.00 -13.38 1.52
N LEU A 229 -16.99 -13.23 0.66
CA LEU A 229 -17.13 -13.48 -0.79
C LEU A 229 -17.55 -14.92 -1.08
N GLN A 230 -16.92 -15.90 -0.43
CA GLN A 230 -17.24 -17.32 -0.59
C GLN A 230 -18.68 -17.63 -0.19
N LYS A 231 -19.14 -17.11 0.95
CA LYS A 231 -20.53 -17.28 1.41
C LYS A 231 -21.53 -16.65 0.45
N ALA A 232 -21.17 -15.53 -0.19
CA ALA A 232 -22.00 -14.85 -1.18
C ALA A 232 -21.91 -15.46 -2.60
N GLY A 233 -21.05 -16.46 -2.83
CA GLY A 233 -20.83 -17.04 -4.16
C GLY A 233 -20.14 -16.08 -5.14
N LEU A 234 -19.45 -15.06 -4.63
CA LEU A 234 -18.74 -14.06 -5.42
C LEU A 234 -17.25 -14.41 -5.56
N LYS A 235 -16.65 -13.97 -6.66
CA LYS A 235 -15.21 -14.11 -6.93
C LYS A 235 -14.61 -12.73 -7.16
N ALA A 236 -13.45 -12.50 -6.55
CA ALA A 236 -12.58 -11.36 -6.81
C ALA A 236 -11.15 -11.76 -6.45
N HIS A 237 -10.18 -11.06 -7.03
CA HIS A 237 -8.79 -11.21 -6.63
C HIS A 237 -8.57 -10.54 -5.28
N LEU A 238 -7.64 -11.08 -4.48
CA LEU A 238 -7.35 -10.57 -3.14
C LEU A 238 -6.05 -9.77 -3.12
N MET A 239 -6.09 -8.65 -2.40
CA MET A 239 -5.01 -7.69 -2.27
C MET A 239 -4.67 -7.36 -0.82
N ILE A 240 -3.39 -7.10 -0.55
CA ILE A 240 -2.95 -6.62 0.77
C ILE A 240 -1.73 -5.70 0.66
N GLN A 241 -1.80 -4.54 1.33
CA GLN A 241 -0.69 -3.58 1.48
C GLN A 241 -0.64 -3.04 2.93
N PRO A 242 -0.13 -3.82 3.90
CA PRO A 242 -0.18 -3.46 5.31
C PRO A 242 0.88 -2.41 5.68
N LEU A 243 0.91 -2.01 6.95
CA LEU A 243 1.97 -1.16 7.50
C LEU A 243 3.33 -1.87 7.57
N GLY A 244 4.39 -1.09 7.38
CA GLY A 244 5.78 -1.44 7.64
C GLY A 244 6.15 -1.41 9.13
N PHE A 245 5.16 -1.54 10.01
CA PHE A 245 5.29 -1.39 11.45
C PHE A 245 4.52 -2.49 12.19
N HIS A 246 5.07 -2.98 13.30
CA HIS A 246 4.38 -3.82 14.28
C HIS A 246 3.42 -2.97 15.11
N THR A 247 2.13 -3.32 15.08
CA THR A 247 1.05 -2.58 15.76
C THR A 247 0.06 -3.54 16.43
N PRO A 248 0.53 -4.48 17.28
CA PRO A 248 -0.32 -5.51 17.87
C PRO A 248 -1.44 -4.96 18.76
N GLU A 249 -1.28 -3.74 19.28
CA GLU A 249 -2.24 -3.06 20.16
C GLU A 249 -3.29 -2.20 19.43
N CYS A 250 -3.19 -2.05 18.10
CA CYS A 250 -4.08 -1.16 17.36
C CYS A 250 -5.51 -1.71 17.27
N ASN A 251 -6.47 -0.79 17.37
CA ASN A 251 -7.91 -1.03 17.21
C ASN A 251 -8.41 -0.44 15.87
N LEU A 252 -9.68 -0.01 15.80
CA LEU A 252 -10.30 0.60 14.61
C LEU A 252 -9.51 1.79 14.05
N GLY A 253 -8.97 2.67 14.91
CA GLY A 253 -8.21 3.86 14.50
C GLY A 253 -6.81 3.57 13.93
N GLY A 254 -6.40 2.30 13.91
CA GLY A 254 -5.11 1.87 13.37
C GLY A 254 -3.92 2.51 14.09
N TYR A 255 -2.79 2.62 13.40
CA TYR A 255 -1.59 3.26 13.93
C TYR A 255 -1.71 4.77 14.15
N LEU A 256 -2.72 5.45 13.60
CA LEU A 256 -2.92 6.89 13.77
C LEU A 256 -3.26 7.24 15.22
N SER A 257 -3.91 6.32 15.95
CA SER A 257 -4.19 6.48 17.37
C SER A 257 -3.00 6.16 18.27
N LEU A 258 -1.88 5.67 17.74
CA LEU A 258 -0.70 5.40 18.56
C LEU A 258 0.01 6.72 18.93
N PRO A 259 0.46 6.89 20.19
CA PRO A 259 1.15 8.11 20.61
C PRO A 259 2.48 8.33 19.88
N GLU A 260 3.05 7.29 19.28
CA GLU A 260 4.28 7.41 18.49
C GLU A 260 4.06 7.93 17.07
N PHE A 261 2.81 7.98 16.58
CA PHE A 261 2.53 8.47 15.24
C PHE A 261 2.75 10.00 15.14
N PRO A 262 3.37 10.52 14.07
CA PRO A 262 4.14 9.79 13.04
C PRO A 262 5.65 9.70 13.34
N PHE A 263 6.14 10.36 14.39
CA PHE A 263 7.57 10.70 14.56
C PHE A 263 8.40 9.77 15.47
N ALA A 264 7.81 8.71 16.01
CA ALA A 264 8.51 7.79 16.92
C ALA A 264 8.25 6.30 16.61
N LEU A 265 7.88 5.98 15.37
CA LEU A 265 7.52 4.63 14.92
C LEU A 265 8.75 3.73 14.64
N GLU A 266 9.98 4.24 14.76
CA GLU A 266 11.21 3.53 14.34
C GLU A 266 11.39 2.18 15.04
N THR A 267 11.03 2.06 16.31
CA THR A 267 11.13 0.79 17.05
C THR A 267 10.09 -0.24 16.64
N ARG A 268 9.06 0.19 15.91
CA ARG A 268 8.01 -0.69 15.38
C ARG A 268 8.36 -1.17 13.97
N ALA A 269 9.35 -0.59 13.30
CA ALA A 269 9.68 -0.92 11.93
C ALA A 269 9.93 -2.43 11.77
N ILE A 270 9.24 -3.04 10.81
CA ILE A 270 9.40 -4.47 10.53
C ILE A 270 10.72 -4.74 9.82
N THR A 271 11.24 -5.94 10.00
CA THR A 271 12.46 -6.40 9.33
C THR A 271 12.13 -7.05 7.99
N ARG A 272 13.15 -7.29 7.14
CA ARG A 272 12.97 -8.10 5.93
C ARG A 272 12.50 -9.53 6.24
N TRP A 273 12.84 -10.08 7.40
CA TRP A 273 12.45 -11.43 7.80
C TRP A 273 10.98 -11.49 8.21
N ASP A 274 10.48 -10.43 8.86
CA ASP A 274 9.05 -10.24 9.08
C ASP A 274 8.30 -10.20 7.74
N ILE A 275 8.87 -9.53 6.72
CA ILE A 275 8.30 -9.52 5.37
C ILE A 275 8.30 -10.89 4.70
N HIS A 276 9.37 -11.68 4.82
CA HIS A 276 9.38 -13.05 4.31
C HIS A 276 8.22 -13.87 4.92
N LYS A 277 8.06 -13.81 6.25
CA LYS A 277 6.95 -14.47 6.94
C LYS A 277 5.59 -13.97 6.47
N TYR A 278 5.38 -12.65 6.49
CA TYR A 278 4.15 -12.00 6.01
C TYR A 278 3.79 -12.44 4.59
N THR A 279 4.76 -12.40 3.67
CA THR A 279 4.56 -12.71 2.25
C THR A 279 4.12 -14.15 2.07
N ARG A 280 4.78 -15.09 2.75
CA ARG A 280 4.44 -16.50 2.71
C ARG A 280 3.03 -16.75 3.27
N GLU A 281 2.69 -16.11 4.39
CA GLU A 281 1.34 -16.22 4.98
C GLU A 281 0.25 -15.63 4.09
N ALA A 282 0.50 -14.48 3.46
CA ALA A 282 -0.43 -13.85 2.51
C ALA A 282 -0.65 -14.72 1.28
N TYR A 283 0.43 -15.25 0.68
CA TYR A 283 0.34 -16.16 -0.46
C TYR A 283 -0.47 -17.42 -0.14
N ASN A 284 -0.20 -18.04 1.02
CA ASN A 284 -0.91 -19.22 1.50
C ASN A 284 -2.40 -18.93 1.81
N ALA A 285 -2.74 -17.70 2.19
CA ALA A 285 -4.13 -17.26 2.35
C ALA A 285 -4.87 -17.10 1.01
N GLY A 286 -4.17 -17.21 -0.13
CA GLY A 286 -4.72 -17.04 -1.48
C GLY A 286 -4.66 -15.60 -1.98
N ILE A 287 -3.90 -14.73 -1.31
CA ILE A 287 -3.68 -13.36 -1.75
C ILE A 287 -2.67 -13.36 -2.90
N ARG A 288 -2.95 -12.60 -3.96
CA ARG A 288 -2.14 -12.59 -5.20
C ARG A 288 -1.68 -11.20 -5.62
N TYR A 289 -2.23 -10.14 -5.03
CA TYR A 289 -1.59 -8.83 -5.01
C TYR A 289 -1.01 -8.61 -3.60
N ILE A 290 0.31 -8.60 -3.48
CA ILE A 290 1.01 -8.47 -2.18
C ILE A 290 2.00 -7.31 -2.27
N GLY A 291 1.76 -6.24 -1.52
CA GLY A 291 2.63 -5.07 -1.47
C GLY A 291 2.79 -4.57 -0.04
N GLY A 292 3.01 -3.26 0.11
CA GLY A 292 2.97 -2.61 1.42
C GLY A 292 2.64 -1.13 1.35
N CYS A 293 2.38 -0.53 2.51
CA CYS A 293 1.97 0.87 2.64
C CYS A 293 3.00 1.66 3.48
N CYS A 294 2.56 2.57 4.35
CA CYS A 294 3.43 3.38 5.21
C CYS A 294 4.47 2.54 5.96
N GLY A 295 5.74 2.91 5.86
CA GLY A 295 6.88 2.17 6.45
C GLY A 295 7.52 1.13 5.54
N PHE A 296 6.90 0.78 4.40
CA PHE A 296 7.55 -0.10 3.42
C PHE A 296 8.65 0.64 2.65
N GLU A 297 9.85 0.07 2.68
CA GLU A 297 11.04 0.52 1.97
C GLU A 297 11.33 -0.39 0.78
N PRO A 298 12.19 0.02 -0.17
CA PRO A 298 12.57 -0.82 -1.30
C PRO A 298 13.07 -2.21 -0.88
N TYR A 299 13.78 -2.33 0.24
CA TYR A 299 14.24 -3.64 0.71
C TYR A 299 13.13 -4.54 1.28
N HIS A 300 12.00 -3.96 1.73
CA HIS A 300 10.80 -4.70 2.10
C HIS A 300 10.15 -5.29 0.84
N ILE A 301 10.00 -4.49 -0.22
CA ILE A 301 9.47 -4.99 -1.50
C ILE A 301 10.36 -6.08 -2.10
N ARG A 302 11.69 -5.93 -1.98
CA ARG A 302 12.63 -6.98 -2.35
C ARG A 302 12.38 -8.26 -1.57
N ALA A 303 12.12 -8.19 -0.27
CA ALA A 303 11.84 -9.36 0.54
C ALA A 303 10.54 -10.08 0.12
N ILE A 304 9.49 -9.35 -0.30
CA ILE A 304 8.29 -9.96 -0.90
C ILE A 304 8.67 -10.73 -2.17
N ALA A 305 9.40 -10.06 -3.07
CA ALA A 305 9.81 -10.64 -4.34
C ALA A 305 10.76 -11.84 -4.17
N GLU A 306 11.65 -11.81 -3.18
CA GLU A 306 12.59 -12.89 -2.83
C GLU A 306 11.88 -14.09 -2.20
N GLU A 307 10.92 -13.88 -1.30
CA GLU A 307 10.15 -14.97 -0.70
C GLU A 307 9.36 -15.76 -1.75
N LEU A 308 8.87 -15.06 -2.77
CA LEU A 308 8.06 -15.63 -3.84
C LEU A 308 8.84 -15.95 -5.11
N ALA A 309 10.17 -15.92 -5.05
CA ALA A 309 11.00 -16.14 -6.22
C ALA A 309 10.79 -17.54 -6.84
N ALA A 310 10.50 -18.53 -6.00
CA ALA A 310 10.19 -19.89 -6.47
C ALA A 310 8.86 -19.94 -7.22
N GLU A 311 7.82 -19.29 -6.71
CA GLU A 311 6.50 -19.21 -7.33
C GLU A 311 6.48 -18.34 -8.59
N ARG A 312 7.31 -17.29 -8.62
CA ARG A 312 7.41 -16.35 -9.76
C ARG A 312 8.41 -16.80 -10.82
N GLY A 313 9.35 -17.68 -10.46
CA GLY A 313 10.40 -18.20 -11.34
C GLY A 313 11.60 -17.26 -11.56
N PHE A 314 11.71 -16.17 -10.81
CA PHE A 314 12.83 -15.22 -10.91
C PHE A 314 13.04 -14.42 -9.62
N LEU A 315 14.26 -13.90 -9.45
CA LEU A 315 14.61 -12.92 -8.42
C LEU A 315 14.56 -11.50 -9.00
N PRO A 316 14.23 -10.47 -8.18
CA PRO A 316 14.25 -9.09 -8.65
C PRO A 316 15.69 -8.59 -8.87
N PRO A 317 15.90 -7.55 -9.71
CA PRO A 317 17.24 -6.98 -9.94
C PRO A 317 17.95 -6.52 -8.65
N ALA A 318 17.21 -6.05 -7.64
CA ALA A 318 17.79 -5.66 -6.36
C ALA A 318 18.49 -6.81 -5.61
N SER A 319 18.16 -8.07 -5.92
CA SER A 319 18.81 -9.24 -5.30
C SER A 319 20.25 -9.45 -5.76
N GLU A 320 20.71 -8.80 -6.85
CA GLU A 320 22.14 -8.77 -7.24
C GLU A 320 23.05 -8.22 -6.14
N LYS A 321 22.51 -7.38 -5.26
CA LYS A 321 23.21 -6.76 -4.12
C LYS A 321 22.75 -7.35 -2.78
N HIS A 322 22.20 -8.55 -2.79
CA HIS A 322 21.73 -9.25 -1.61
C HIS A 322 22.15 -10.73 -1.63
N GLY A 323 22.24 -11.33 -0.44
CA GLY A 323 22.35 -12.77 -0.28
C GLY A 323 21.20 -13.24 0.60
N LEU A 324 20.32 -14.09 0.05
CA LEU A 324 19.14 -14.60 0.75
C LEU A 324 19.52 -15.15 2.12
N TRP A 325 18.70 -14.84 3.13
CA TRP A 325 18.89 -15.32 4.51
C TRP A 325 20.28 -15.04 5.10
N GLY A 326 20.90 -13.94 4.67
CA GLY A 326 22.20 -13.51 5.15
C GLY A 326 23.38 -14.22 4.51
N ALA A 327 23.20 -14.95 3.40
CA ALA A 327 24.27 -15.68 2.72
C ALA A 327 25.53 -14.83 2.43
N ALA A 328 25.38 -13.53 2.18
CA ALA A 328 26.51 -12.62 2.00
C ALA A 328 27.45 -12.53 3.23
N LEU A 329 26.99 -12.95 4.42
CA LEU A 329 27.78 -12.97 5.65
C LEU A 329 28.74 -14.17 5.76
N GLU A 330 28.64 -15.16 4.88
CA GLU A 330 29.50 -16.36 4.89
C GLU A 330 30.99 -16.02 4.76
N MET A 331 31.32 -14.92 4.07
CA MET A 331 32.70 -14.48 3.85
C MET A 331 33.25 -13.60 4.98
N HIS A 332 32.46 -13.33 6.02
CA HIS A 332 32.89 -12.42 7.09
C HIS A 332 34.04 -13.01 7.92
N THR A 333 34.98 -12.20 8.38
CA THR A 333 36.17 -12.68 9.13
C THR A 333 35.83 -13.30 10.49
N LYS A 334 34.79 -12.80 11.16
CA LYS A 334 34.35 -13.26 12.49
C LYS A 334 33.44 -14.50 12.42
N PRO A 335 33.78 -15.62 13.10
CA PRO A 335 32.98 -16.85 13.07
C PRO A 335 31.51 -16.68 13.49
N TRP A 336 31.25 -15.91 14.55
CA TRP A 336 29.88 -15.68 15.04
C TRP A 336 29.02 -14.82 14.11
N VAL A 337 29.61 -14.09 13.15
CA VAL A 337 28.87 -13.37 12.11
C VAL A 337 28.52 -14.33 10.97
N ARG A 338 29.46 -15.19 10.55
CA ARG A 338 29.19 -16.24 9.55
C ARG A 338 28.11 -17.20 10.00
N ALA A 339 28.07 -17.55 11.30
CA ALA A 339 27.05 -18.43 11.88
C ALA A 339 25.60 -17.91 11.73
N ARG A 340 25.43 -16.63 11.35
CA ARG A 340 24.14 -15.98 11.08
C ARG A 340 23.69 -16.13 9.63
N ALA A 341 24.55 -16.61 8.72
CA ALA A 341 24.25 -16.75 7.29
C ALA A 341 23.34 -17.96 7.00
N ARG A 342 22.20 -18.04 7.68
CA ARG A 342 21.25 -19.15 7.57
C ARG A 342 19.85 -18.70 7.94
N ARG A 343 18.86 -19.27 7.25
CA ARG A 343 17.44 -18.99 7.48
C ARG A 343 17.03 -19.17 8.94
N GLU A 344 17.38 -20.32 9.50
CA GLU A 344 17.05 -20.70 10.87
C GLU A 344 17.52 -19.68 11.91
N TYR A 345 18.65 -18.97 11.68
CA TYR A 345 19.10 -17.93 12.61
C TYR A 345 18.16 -16.72 12.58
N TRP A 346 17.88 -16.17 11.39
CA TRP A 346 17.11 -14.93 11.26
C TRP A 346 15.61 -15.12 11.48
N GLU A 347 15.07 -16.29 11.15
CA GLU A 347 13.65 -16.61 11.35
C GLU A 347 13.29 -16.81 12.84
N ASN A 348 14.27 -17.19 13.67
CA ASN A 348 14.07 -17.43 15.11
C ASN A 348 14.68 -16.36 16.02
N LEU A 349 15.50 -15.45 15.47
CA LEU A 349 16.05 -14.34 16.25
C LEU A 349 14.91 -13.37 16.60
N LEU A 350 14.73 -13.12 17.89
CA LEU A 350 13.88 -12.03 18.40
C LEU A 350 14.76 -10.79 18.59
N PRO A 351 14.71 -9.79 17.68
CA PRO A 351 15.57 -8.62 17.79
C PRO A 351 15.22 -7.81 19.04
N ALA A 352 16.22 -7.40 19.82
CA ALA A 352 16.00 -6.54 20.97
C ALA A 352 15.63 -5.12 20.53
N SER A 353 14.75 -4.44 21.28
CA SER A 353 14.34 -3.06 20.99
C SER A 353 15.47 -2.03 21.19
N GLY A 354 16.48 -2.36 22.01
CA GLY A 354 17.55 -1.43 22.39
C GLY A 354 17.09 -0.27 23.29
N ARG A 355 15.83 -0.27 23.75
CA ARG A 355 15.25 0.79 24.60
C ARG A 355 14.76 0.21 25.95
N PRO A 356 15.66 -0.01 26.92
CA PRO A 356 15.34 -0.76 28.15
C PRO A 356 14.36 -0.05 29.11
N LYS A 357 14.12 1.25 28.90
CA LYS A 357 13.16 2.04 29.70
C LYS A 357 11.83 2.26 28.98
N CYS A 358 11.69 1.79 27.74
CA CYS A 358 10.47 1.95 26.96
C CYS A 358 9.60 0.68 27.06
N PRO A 359 8.27 0.81 27.09
CA PRO A 359 7.38 -0.34 27.02
C PRO A 359 7.43 -0.99 25.62
N SER A 360 6.95 -2.24 25.52
CA SER A 360 6.80 -2.94 24.24
C SER A 360 5.55 -2.56 23.46
N MET A 361 4.56 -1.94 24.13
CA MET A 361 3.30 -1.49 23.56
C MET A 361 2.92 -0.12 24.14
N ALA A 362 2.07 0.60 23.44
CA ALA A 362 1.45 1.84 23.88
C ALA A 362 -0.06 1.67 24.05
N THR A 363 -0.69 2.56 24.81
CA THR A 363 -2.16 2.67 24.82
C THR A 363 -2.55 3.61 23.68
N PRO A 364 -3.38 3.15 22.71
CA PRO A 364 -3.93 4.04 21.70
C PRO A 364 -4.70 5.19 22.36
N ALA A 365 -4.70 6.38 21.76
CA ALA A 365 -5.56 7.46 22.20
C ALA A 365 -7.03 7.03 21.99
N ASP A 366 -7.79 6.94 23.09
CA ASP A 366 -9.21 6.54 23.13
C ASP A 366 -10.16 7.51 22.39
N GLY A 367 -9.60 8.47 21.67
CA GLY A 367 -10.33 9.57 21.05
C GLY A 367 -11.16 9.17 19.84
N TYR A 368 -10.86 8.09 19.12
CA TYR A 368 -11.60 7.76 17.89
C TYR A 368 -13.08 7.43 18.12
N GLU A 369 -13.46 6.92 19.30
CA GLU A 369 -14.88 6.71 19.66
C GLU A 369 -15.60 8.01 20.09
N THR A 370 -14.85 9.07 20.44
CA THR A 370 -15.39 10.34 20.97
C THR A 370 -15.15 11.55 20.07
N ALA A 371 -14.26 11.42 19.08
CA ALA A 371 -14.00 12.41 18.06
C ALA A 371 -15.07 12.26 16.99
N GLY A 372 -16.28 12.71 17.32
CA GLY A 372 -17.25 13.07 16.31
C GLY A 372 -16.56 14.02 15.33
N ILE A 373 -16.43 13.55 14.09
CA ILE A 373 -16.17 14.42 12.94
C ILE A 373 -17.43 15.26 12.70
#